data_AF-A0A1V9FP32-F1
#
_entry.id   AF-A0A1V9FP32-F1
#
_cell.length_a   1.000
_cell.length_b   1.000
_cell.length_c   1.000
_cell.angle_alpha   90.00
_cell.angle_beta   90.00
_cell.angle_gamma   90.00
#
_symmetry.space_group_name_H-M   'P 1'
#
loop_
_entity.id
_entity.type
_entity.pdbx_description
1 polymer ?
#
loop_
_entity_poly.entity_id
_entity_poly.type
_entity_poly.pdbx_seq_one_letter_code
_entity_poly.pdbx_strand_id
1 'polypeptide(L)'
;MLMFQNPQNYWGSYDLPKVKWITLRLRCLLENLIKLNNLPVIDNATLIAVKEAFTTLIGSDNFKRLPSNYPNARFIKELEQKLALIVKQHKPRDHIRFRLSRKLKVEIIAKRFMMADFVPFVKFFDLDFEK
;
A
#
# COMPACT_ATOMS: atom_id res chain seq x y z
N MET A 1 9.45 11.71 9.96
CA MET A 1 8.57 12.48 9.06
C MET A 1 7.29 12.78 9.83
N LEU A 2 7.19 13.98 10.40
CA LEU A 2 6.18 14.40 11.39
C LEU A 2 4.75 14.56 10.83
N MET A 3 4.58 14.37 9.51
CA MET A 3 3.34 14.67 8.79
C MET A 3 2.14 13.85 9.27
N PHE A 4 2.32 12.56 9.55
CA PHE A 4 1.24 11.71 10.03
C PHE A 4 0.90 11.93 11.51
N GLN A 5 1.84 12.49 12.29
CA GLN A 5 1.62 12.82 13.70
C GLN A 5 0.90 14.16 13.85
N ASN A 6 1.14 15.11 12.94
CA ASN A 6 0.51 16.43 12.95
C ASN A 6 -0.10 16.77 11.58
N PRO A 7 -1.07 15.99 11.08
CA PRO A 7 -1.54 16.09 9.69
C PRO A 7 -2.19 17.43 9.36
N GLN A 8 -2.78 18.10 10.35
CA GLN A 8 -3.40 19.43 10.24
C GLN A 8 -2.38 20.52 9.81
N ASN A 9 -1.10 20.34 10.14
CA ASN A 9 -0.04 21.30 9.81
C ASN A 9 0.41 21.21 8.35
N TYR A 10 0.01 20.16 7.62
CA TYR A 10 0.48 19.86 6.27
C TYR A 10 -0.63 19.75 5.24
N TRP A 11 -1.85 19.41 5.67
CA TRP A 11 -3.00 19.19 4.80
C TRP A 11 -4.21 19.92 5.35
N GLY A 12 -4.86 20.71 4.49
CA GLY A 12 -6.09 21.40 4.83
C GLY A 12 -7.27 20.45 4.99
N SER A 13 -8.39 20.98 5.51
CA SER A 13 -9.63 20.23 5.74
C SER A 13 -10.16 19.52 4.49
N TYR A 14 -9.91 20.06 3.29
CA TYR A 14 -10.33 19.47 2.03
C TYR A 14 -9.50 18.24 1.60
N ASP A 15 -8.22 18.21 1.97
CA ASP A 15 -7.26 17.17 1.58
C ASP A 15 -7.22 16.02 2.58
N LEU A 16 -7.39 16.33 3.87
CA LEU A 16 -7.31 15.37 4.97
C LEU A 16 -8.16 14.11 4.76
N PRO A 17 -9.43 14.19 4.32
CA PRO A 17 -10.22 12.99 4.05
C PRO A 17 -9.58 12.06 3.01
N LYS A 18 -9.01 12.63 1.94
CA LYS A 18 -8.38 11.88 0.84
C LYS A 18 -7.07 11.26 1.30
N VAL A 19 -6.25 12.04 2.01
CA VAL A 19 -4.99 11.58 2.61
C VAL A 19 -5.25 10.45 3.60
N LYS A 20 -6.26 10.58 4.46
CA LYS A 20 -6.67 9.53 5.41
C LYS A 20 -7.14 8.26 4.68
N TRP A 21 -7.97 8.41 3.64
CA TRP A 21 -8.50 7.29 2.85
C TRP A 21 -7.37 6.49 2.16
N ILE A 22 -6.41 7.19 1.54
CA ILE A 22 -5.25 6.55 0.89
C ILE A 22 -4.32 5.92 1.92
N THR A 23 -4.03 6.63 3.02
CA THR A 23 -3.09 6.17 4.05
C THR A 23 -3.60 4.89 4.71
N LEU A 24 -4.90 4.79 5.00
CA LEU A 24 -5.52 3.60 5.58
C LEU A 24 -5.35 2.38 4.67
N ARG A 25 -5.67 2.52 3.38
CA ARG A 25 -5.52 1.44 2.40
C ARG A 25 -4.07 1.05 2.21
N LEU A 26 -3.17 2.04 2.08
CA LEU A 26 -1.74 1.77 2.01
C LEU A 26 -1.26 0.98 3.23
N ARG A 27 -1.60 1.40 4.46
CA ARG A 27 -1.20 0.71 5.68
C ARG A 27 -1.63 -0.76 5.66
N CYS A 28 -2.85 -1.05 5.24
CA CYS A 28 -3.34 -2.42 5.06
C CYS A 28 -2.53 -3.19 4.01
N LEU A 29 -2.32 -2.63 2.82
CA LEU A 29 -1.55 -3.28 1.75
C LEU A 29 -0.11 -3.59 2.17
N LEU A 30 0.55 -2.66 2.88
CA LEU A 30 1.89 -2.86 3.41
C LEU A 30 1.96 -4.00 4.44
N GLU A 31 0.95 -4.12 5.31
CA GLU A 31 0.86 -5.25 6.24
C GLU A 31 0.76 -6.58 5.48
N ASN A 32 -0.06 -6.64 4.42
CA ASN A 32 -0.20 -7.84 3.62
C ASN A 32 1.12 -8.21 2.93
N LEU A 33 1.86 -7.26 2.37
CA LEU A 33 3.18 -7.53 1.79
C LEU A 33 4.18 -8.10 2.82
N ILE A 34 4.16 -7.61 4.07
CA ILE A 34 4.98 -8.16 5.16
C ILE A 34 4.58 -9.61 5.46
N LYS A 35 3.27 -9.88 5.59
CA LYS A 35 2.75 -11.23 5.86
C LYS A 35 3.14 -12.20 4.74
N LEU A 36 2.88 -11.84 3.48
CA LEU A 36 3.23 -12.65 2.31
C LEU A 36 4.74 -12.92 2.25
N ASN A 37 5.58 -11.94 2.56
CA ASN A 37 7.03 -12.12 2.61
C ASN A 37 7.46 -13.18 3.64
N ASN A 38 6.70 -13.39 4.71
CA ASN A 38 7.05 -14.33 5.77
C ASN A 38 6.54 -15.75 5.48
N LEU A 39 5.60 -15.91 4.55
CA LEU A 39 5.13 -17.22 4.12
C LEU A 39 6.23 -17.96 3.33
N PRO A 40 6.29 -19.31 3.42
CA PRO A 40 7.25 -20.08 2.64
C PRO A 40 6.97 -19.92 1.14
N VAL A 41 5.70 -19.99 0.76
CA VAL A 41 5.15 -19.99 -0.59
C VAL A 41 3.77 -19.33 -0.55
N ILE A 42 3.36 -18.67 -1.63
CA ILE A 42 2.03 -18.09 -1.81
C ILE A 42 1.47 -18.44 -3.19
N ASP A 43 0.15 -18.46 -3.32
CA ASP A 43 -0.50 -18.61 -4.62
C ASP A 43 -0.32 -17.33 -5.45
N ASN A 44 -0.03 -17.48 -6.74
CA ASN A 44 0.08 -16.32 -7.64
C ASN A 44 -1.21 -15.48 -7.66
N ALA A 45 -2.38 -16.12 -7.51
CA ALA A 45 -3.67 -15.43 -7.36
C ALA A 45 -3.68 -14.42 -6.19
N THR A 46 -3.00 -14.75 -5.09
CA THR A 46 -2.89 -13.84 -3.94
C THR A 46 -2.02 -12.63 -4.27
N LEU A 47 -0.91 -12.83 -5.00
CA LEU A 47 -0.06 -11.73 -5.44
C LEU A 47 -0.77 -10.84 -6.47
N ILE A 48 -1.54 -11.44 -7.38
CA ILE A 48 -2.41 -10.74 -8.34
C ILE A 48 -3.41 -9.86 -7.58
N ALA A 49 -4.13 -10.40 -6.60
CA ALA A 49 -5.10 -9.64 -5.82
C ALA A 49 -4.47 -8.43 -5.10
N VAL A 50 -3.28 -8.60 -4.51
CA VAL A 50 -2.55 -7.48 -3.89
C VAL A 50 -2.11 -6.45 -4.92
N LYS A 51 -1.58 -6.89 -6.08
CA LYS A 51 -1.22 -6.00 -7.19
C LYS A 51 -2.43 -5.20 -7.67
N GLU A 52 -3.57 -5.86 -7.89
CA GLU A 52 -4.81 -5.23 -8.34
C GLU A 52 -5.29 -4.21 -7.31
N ALA A 53 -5.22 -4.52 -6.01
CA ALA A 53 -5.55 -3.55 -4.97
C ALA A 53 -4.67 -2.29 -5.02
N PHE A 54 -3.37 -2.41 -5.36
CA PHE A 54 -2.52 -1.25 -5.64
C PHE A 54 -2.92 -0.51 -6.91
N THR A 55 -3.24 -1.22 -8.00
CA THR A 55 -3.74 -0.63 -9.25
C THR A 55 -5.02 0.18 -8.99
N THR A 56 -5.99 -0.39 -8.27
CA THR A 56 -7.24 0.26 -7.89
C THR A 56 -7.00 1.45 -6.97
N LEU A 57 -6.09 1.33 -5.99
CA LEU A 57 -5.71 2.46 -5.13
C LEU A 57 -5.20 3.64 -5.96
N ILE A 58 -4.30 3.40 -6.93
CA ILE A 58 -3.74 4.44 -7.82
C ILE A 58 -4.81 5.01 -8.75
N GLY A 59 -5.74 4.18 -9.23
CA GLY A 59 -6.83 4.58 -10.12
C GLY A 59 -7.95 5.37 -9.44
N SER A 60 -8.03 5.34 -8.11
CA SER A 60 -9.06 6.05 -7.34
C SER A 60 -8.97 7.57 -7.48
N ASP A 61 -10.12 8.24 -7.41
CA ASP A 61 -10.18 9.70 -7.46
C ASP A 61 -9.51 10.35 -6.24
N ASN A 62 -9.53 9.67 -5.09
CA ASN A 62 -8.78 10.08 -3.91
C ASN A 62 -7.28 10.14 -4.18
N PHE A 63 -6.72 9.19 -4.93
CA PHE A 63 -5.30 9.17 -5.27
C PHE A 63 -4.95 10.25 -6.30
N LYS A 64 -5.78 10.41 -7.35
CA LYS A 64 -5.59 11.45 -8.37
C LYS A 64 -5.61 12.86 -7.80
N ARG A 65 -6.41 13.07 -6.74
CA ARG A 65 -6.57 14.36 -6.05
C ARG A 65 -5.72 14.46 -4.78
N LEU A 66 -4.71 13.61 -4.61
CA LEU A 66 -3.78 13.74 -3.48
C LEU A 66 -3.03 15.07 -3.58
N PRO A 67 -2.77 15.73 -2.44
CA PRO A 67 -1.93 16.91 -2.42
C PRO A 67 -0.49 16.53 -2.82
N SER A 68 0.20 17.44 -3.52
CA SER A 68 1.54 17.19 -4.08
C SER A 68 2.60 16.85 -3.03
N ASN A 69 2.39 17.29 -1.78
CA ASN A 69 3.25 17.02 -0.64
C ASN A 69 2.98 15.66 0.04
N TYR A 70 2.05 14.83 -0.46
CA TYR A 70 1.78 13.52 0.12
C TYR A 70 3.01 12.58 -0.02
N PRO A 71 3.56 12.06 1.09
CA PRO A 71 4.91 11.51 1.09
C PRO A 71 5.05 10.13 0.43
N ASN A 72 3.94 9.43 0.20
CA ASN A 72 3.96 8.04 -0.27
C ASN A 72 3.44 7.88 -1.71
N ALA A 73 3.06 8.95 -2.42
CA ALA A 73 2.48 8.84 -3.76
C ALA A 73 3.41 8.09 -4.74
N ARG A 74 4.69 8.48 -4.78
CA ARG A 74 5.71 7.82 -5.60
C ARG A 74 5.95 6.37 -5.17
N PHE A 75 6.07 6.15 -3.86
CA PHE A 75 6.30 4.82 -3.30
C PHE A 75 5.19 3.82 -3.65
N ILE A 76 3.93 4.25 -3.63
CA ILE A 76 2.77 3.44 -4.03
C ILE A 76 2.91 2.98 -5.49
N LYS A 77 3.24 3.91 -6.40
CA LYS A 77 3.43 3.60 -7.83
C LYS A 77 4.59 2.64 -8.06
N GLU A 78 5.71 2.86 -7.38
CA GLU A 78 6.88 1.97 -7.49
C GLU A 78 6.60 0.56 -6.97
N LEU A 79 5.80 0.42 -5.91
CA LEU A 79 5.36 -0.89 -5.43
C LEU A 79 4.45 -1.59 -6.43
N GLU A 80 3.45 -0.89 -6.98
CA GLU A 80 2.55 -1.46 -7.99
C GLU A 80 3.32 -1.99 -9.20
N GLN A 81 4.26 -1.19 -9.72
CA GLN A 81 5.09 -1.58 -10.86
C GLN A 81 5.94 -2.81 -10.56
N LYS A 82 6.56 -2.88 -9.38
CA LYS A 82 7.35 -4.05 -8.95
C LYS A 82 6.47 -5.29 -8.85
N LEU A 83 5.29 -5.18 -8.26
CA LEU A 83 4.34 -6.29 -8.17
C LEU A 83 3.87 -6.75 -9.55
N ALA A 84 3.56 -5.81 -10.45
CA ALA A 84 3.17 -6.11 -11.83
C ALA A 84 4.25 -6.90 -12.58
N LEU A 85 5.53 -6.54 -12.40
CA LEU A 85 6.65 -7.28 -13.00
C LEU A 85 6.75 -8.71 -12.45
N ILE A 86 6.61 -8.89 -11.13
CA ILE A 86 6.66 -10.23 -10.52
C ILE A 86 5.49 -11.09 -11.02
N VAL A 87 4.27 -10.54 -11.03
CA VAL A 87 3.07 -11.24 -11.52
C VAL A 87 3.23 -11.64 -12.99
N LYS A 88 3.75 -10.75 -13.84
CA LYS A 88 3.96 -11.03 -15.27
C LYS A 88 4.95 -12.18 -15.53
N GLN A 89 5.91 -12.39 -14.62
CA GLN A 89 6.92 -13.43 -14.75
C GLN A 89 6.43 -14.83 -14.37
N HIS A 90 5.30 -14.95 -13.67
CA HIS A 90 4.81 -16.22 -13.12
C HIS A 90 3.45 -16.61 -13.71
N LYS A 91 3.22 -17.91 -13.95
CA LYS A 91 1.94 -18.37 -14.49
C LYS A 91 0.87 -18.39 -13.39
N PRO A 92 -0.43 -18.25 -13.72
CA PRO A 92 -1.51 -18.14 -12.73
C PRO A 92 -1.65 -19.32 -11.76
N ARG A 93 -1.19 -20.52 -12.13
CA ARG A 93 -1.25 -21.74 -11.31
C ARG A 93 0.03 -21.98 -10.48
N ASP A 94 1.00 -21.08 -10.58
CA ASP A 94 2.27 -21.25 -9.90
C ASP A 94 2.18 -20.84 -8.44
N HIS A 95 2.87 -21.63 -7.64
CA HIS A 95 3.20 -21.33 -6.26
C HIS A 95 4.51 -20.54 -6.28
N ILE A 96 4.50 -19.33 -5.72
CA ILE A 96 5.65 -18.43 -5.81
C ILE A 96 6.25 -18.17 -4.44
N ARG A 97 7.59 -18.08 -4.39
CA ARG A 97 8.29 -17.61 -3.20
C ARG A 97 8.44 -16.11 -3.28
N PHE A 98 7.45 -15.38 -2.77
CA PHE A 98 7.52 -13.93 -2.69
C PHE A 98 8.47 -13.48 -1.57
N ARG A 99 9.50 -12.70 -1.93
CA ARG A 99 10.45 -12.13 -0.96
C ARG A 99 10.72 -10.67 -1.27
N LEU A 100 10.61 -9.83 -0.24
CA LEU A 100 11.03 -8.45 -0.27
C LEU A 100 12.55 -8.38 -0.06
N SER A 101 13.21 -7.46 -0.77
CA SER A 101 14.58 -7.12 -0.42
C SER A 101 14.65 -6.55 1.00
N ARG A 102 15.79 -6.72 1.68
CA ARG A 102 15.98 -6.20 3.04
C ARG A 102 15.66 -4.71 3.14
N LYS A 103 16.14 -3.92 2.17
CA LYS A 103 15.89 -2.46 2.08
C LYS A 103 14.39 -2.16 1.99
N LEU A 104 13.69 -2.81 1.07
CA LEU A 104 12.26 -2.58 0.87
C LEU A 104 11.44 -3.03 2.08
N LYS A 105 11.80 -4.15 2.71
CA LYS A 105 11.15 -4.63 3.93
C LYS A 105 11.27 -3.62 5.07
N VAL A 106 12.45 -3.07 5.31
CA VAL A 106 12.68 -2.04 6.35
C VAL A 106 11.86 -0.79 6.04
N GLU A 107 11.86 -0.33 4.78
CA GLU A 107 11.08 0.84 4.36
C GLU A 107 9.57 0.63 4.55
N ILE A 108 9.04 -0.54 4.18
CA ILE A 108 7.63 -0.90 4.38
C ILE A 108 7.28 -0.89 5.88
N ILE A 109 8.11 -1.51 6.73
CA ILE A 109 7.90 -1.56 8.18
C ILE A 109 7.89 -0.15 8.77
N ALA A 110 8.88 0.69 8.43
CA ALA A 110 8.97 2.06 8.91
C ALA A 110 7.75 2.89 8.48
N LYS A 111 7.37 2.82 7.19
CA LYS A 111 6.20 3.53 6.66
C LYS A 111 4.91 3.08 7.35
N ARG A 112 4.70 1.77 7.51
CA ARG A 112 3.55 1.21 8.23
C ARG A 112 3.48 1.71 9.68
N PHE A 113 4.62 1.74 10.38
CA PHE A 113 4.70 2.24 11.75
C PHE A 113 4.33 3.73 11.81
N MET A 114 4.91 4.56 10.94
CA MET A 114 4.59 6.00 10.88
C MET A 114 3.11 6.28 10.58
N MET A 115 2.45 5.44 9.78
CA MET A 115 1.02 5.59 9.49
C MET A 115 0.11 5.18 10.66
N ALA A 116 0.62 4.45 11.65
CA ALA A 116 -0.19 3.91 12.74
C ALA A 116 -0.78 4.99 13.66
N ASP A 117 -0.07 6.11 13.80
CA ASP A 117 -0.52 7.26 14.60
C ASP A 117 -1.66 8.05 13.91
N PHE A 118 -1.87 7.84 12.61
CA PHE A 118 -2.81 8.63 11.81
C PHE A 118 -4.09 7.88 11.41
N VAL A 119 -3.97 6.58 11.10
CA VAL A 119 -5.09 5.74 10.66
C VAL A 119 -5.08 4.42 11.39
N PRO A 120 -6.23 3.83 11.76
CA PRO A 120 -6.28 2.51 12.36
C PRO A 120 -5.84 1.42 11.37
N PHE A 121 -5.59 0.23 11.89
CA PHE A 121 -5.38 -0.95 11.05
C PHE A 121 -6.75 -1.53 10.65
N VAL A 122 -6.89 -1.86 9.36
CA VAL A 122 -8.08 -2.48 8.78
C VAL A 122 -7.64 -3.71 8.00
N LYS A 123 -8.39 -4.82 8.07
CA LYS A 123 -8.04 -6.05 7.34
C LYS A 123 -8.28 -5.86 5.84
N PHE A 124 -7.63 -6.68 5.02
CA PHE A 124 -7.73 -6.58 3.57
C PHE A 124 -9.17 -6.74 3.05
N PHE A 125 -9.91 -7.73 3.56
CA PHE A 125 -11.31 -7.99 3.18
C PHE A 125 -12.28 -6.89 3.61
N ASP A 126 -11.87 -6.04 4.56
CA ASP A 126 -12.67 -4.90 5.03
C ASP A 126 -12.32 -3.62 4.24
N LEU A 127 -11.39 -3.69 3.26
CA LEU A 127 -11.07 -2.56 2.40
C LEU A 127 -12.14 -2.40 1.33
N ASP A 128 -12.90 -1.31 1.47
CA ASP A 128 -13.74 -0.82 0.39
C ASP A 128 -12.91 0.07 -0.56
N PHE A 129 -12.96 -0.20 -1.86
CA PHE A 129 -12.33 0.65 -2.88
C PHE A 129 -13.36 1.47 -3.67
N GLU A 130 -14.66 1.30 -3.39
CA GLU A 130 -15.76 2.04 -3.98
C GLU A 130 -15.98 3.35 -3.21
N LYS A 131 -15.30 4.42 -3.63
CA LYS A 131 -15.73 5.80 -3.39
C LYS A 131 -15.41 6.69 -4.57
#